data_AF-A0A2H0WLS1-F1
#
_entry.id   AF-A0A2H0WLS1-F1
#
_cell.length_a   1.000
_cell.length_b   1.000
_cell.length_c   1.000
_cell.angle_alpha   90.00
_cell.angle_beta   90.00
_cell.angle_gamma   90.00
#
_symmetry.space_group_name_H-M   'P 1'
#
loop_
_entity.id
_entity.type
_entity.pdbx_description
1 polymer ?
#
loop_
_entity_poly.entity_id
_entity_poly.type
_entity_poly.pdbx_seq_one_letter_code
_entity_poly.pdbx_strand_id
1 'polypeptide(L)'
;MQKRFFNLFAGIITLGVIFCFAFLMYDGGQSVRAGSGENTSGYGWSENIGWISFNNLSGGSVINYGVNLSLDTGIFSGYAWSDNIGWISFNESDL
;
A
#
# COMPACT_ATOMS: atom_id res chain seq x y z
N MET A 1 -22.16 28.04 -44.72
CA MET A 1 -21.88 28.35 -43.30
C MET A 1 -22.15 27.16 -42.36
N GLN A 2 -23.19 26.36 -42.58
CA GLN A 2 -23.56 25.24 -41.70
C GLN A 2 -22.51 24.10 -41.57
N LYS A 3 -21.77 23.76 -42.63
CA LYS A 3 -20.73 22.69 -42.58
C LYS A 3 -19.55 23.03 -41.66
N ARG A 4 -19.15 24.30 -41.58
CA ARG A 4 -18.06 24.76 -40.70
C ARG A 4 -18.49 24.75 -39.23
N PHE A 5 -19.77 25.02 -38.97
CA PHE A 5 -20.36 24.96 -37.64
C PHE A 5 -20.50 23.52 -37.12
N PHE A 6 -20.91 22.59 -37.99
CA PHE A 6 -20.98 21.16 -37.67
C PHE A 6 -19.60 20.56 -37.34
N ASN A 7 -18.57 20.91 -38.14
CA ASN A 7 -17.20 20.44 -37.90
C ASN A 7 -16.62 20.97 -36.58
N LEU A 8 -16.99 22.19 -36.17
CA LEU A 8 -16.57 22.77 -34.89
C LEU A 8 -17.18 22.01 -33.70
N PHE A 9 -18.47 21.70 -33.76
CA PHE A 9 -19.17 20.95 -32.71
C PHE A 9 -18.65 19.51 -32.58
N ALA A 10 -18.42 18.84 -33.71
CA ALA A 10 -17.83 17.51 -33.75
C ALA A 10 -16.42 17.51 -33.12
N GLY A 11 -15.59 18.51 -33.42
CA GLY A 11 -14.24 18.62 -32.85
C GLY A 11 -14.24 18.78 -31.32
N ILE A 12 -15.18 19.56 -30.77
CA ILE A 12 -15.31 19.75 -29.31
C ILE A 12 -15.69 18.43 -28.62
N ILE A 13 -16.61 17.67 -29.20
CA ILE A 13 -17.02 16.36 -28.66
C ILE A 13 -15.84 15.39 -28.67
N THR A 14 -15.09 15.32 -29.78
CA THR A 14 -13.91 14.44 -29.87
C THR A 14 -12.86 14.80 -28.82
N LEU A 15 -12.58 16.09 -28.62
CA LEU A 15 -11.64 16.53 -27.59
C LEU A 15 -12.12 16.19 -26.17
N GLY A 16 -13.42 16.33 -25.90
CA GLY A 16 -14.01 15.93 -24.62
C GLY A 16 -13.89 14.42 -24.35
N VAL A 17 -14.10 13.59 -25.38
CA VAL A 17 -13.92 12.13 -25.26
C VAL A 17 -12.47 11.77 -24.99
N ILE A 18 -11.51 12.40 -25.68
CA ILE A 18 -10.08 12.17 -25.45
C ILE A 18 -9.68 12.56 -24.03
N PHE A 19 -10.14 13.72 -23.55
CA PHE A 19 -9.86 14.17 -22.19
C PHE A 19 -10.46 13.24 -21.14
N CYS A 20 -11.70 12.78 -21.35
CA CYS A 20 -12.35 11.79 -20.48
C CYS A 20 -11.57 10.48 -20.46
N PHE A 21 -11.16 9.97 -21.61
CA PHE A 21 -10.39 8.73 -21.69
C PHE A 21 -9.02 8.85 -21.03
N ALA A 22 -8.33 9.99 -21.20
CA ALA A 22 -7.07 10.28 -20.52
C ALA A 22 -7.23 10.37 -19.00
N PHE A 23 -8.34 10.94 -18.52
CA PHE A 23 -8.65 10.99 -17.09
C PHE A 23 -9.01 9.60 -16.53
N LEU A 24 -9.75 8.78 -17.29
CA LEU A 24 -10.07 7.40 -16.92
C LEU A 24 -8.85 6.47 -16.97
N MET A 25 -7.85 6.79 -17.80
CA MET A 25 -6.56 6.09 -17.87
C MET A 25 -5.52 6.64 -16.89
N TYR A 26 -5.86 7.67 -16.12
CA TYR A 26 -5.01 8.14 -15.02
C TYR A 26 -5.13 7.13 -13.87
N ASP A 27 -4.38 6.05 -13.96
CA ASP A 27 -4.02 5.23 -12.81
C ASP A 27 -3.09 6.11 -11.96
N GLY A 28 -3.70 6.97 -11.15
CA GLY A 28 -3.01 7.69 -10.10
C GLY A 28 -2.62 6.67 -9.05
N GLY A 29 -1.64 5.83 -9.38
CA GLY A 29 -1.23 4.65 -8.65
C GLY A 29 -1.17 4.98 -7.18
N GLN A 30 -2.21 4.58 -6.44
CA GLN A 30 -2.24 4.71 -5.00
C GLN A 30 -1.31 3.62 -4.51
N SER A 31 -0.01 3.90 -4.56
CA SER A 31 0.95 3.16 -3.78
C SER A 31 0.56 3.42 -2.33
N VAL A 32 -0.04 2.42 -1.69
CA VAL A 32 -0.19 2.43 -0.23
C VAL A 32 1.23 2.34 0.32
N ARG A 33 1.80 3.51 0.63
CA ARG A 33 3.13 3.65 1.21
C ARG A 33 2.94 4.01 2.67
N ALA A 34 3.45 3.18 3.55
CA ALA A 34 3.60 3.55 4.95
C ALA A 34 4.65 4.68 5.05
N GLY A 35 4.38 5.70 5.87
CA GLY A 35 5.28 6.84 6.08
C GLY A 35 6.57 6.45 6.83
N SER A 36 7.59 7.31 6.78
CA SER A 36 8.93 7.08 7.38
C SER A 36 8.95 6.83 8.91
N GLY A 37 7.84 7.02 9.61
CA GLY A 37 7.68 6.75 11.05
C GLY A 37 6.73 5.59 11.36
N GLU A 38 6.19 4.93 10.34
CA GLU A 38 5.24 3.83 10.48
C GLU A 38 6.01 2.52 10.36
N ASN A 39 6.60 2.06 11.47
CA ASN A 39 6.83 0.62 11.63
C ASN A 39 5.50 -0.08 11.31
N THR A 40 5.56 -1.23 10.64
CA THR A 40 4.32 -1.99 10.37
C THR A 40 3.61 -2.18 11.70
N SER A 41 2.44 -1.57 11.83
CA SER A 41 1.69 -1.48 13.07
C SER A 41 0.37 -2.21 12.91
N GLY A 42 -0.27 -2.50 14.04
CA GLY A 42 -1.50 -3.26 14.08
C GLY A 42 -1.27 -4.77 14.05
N TYR A 43 -2.31 -5.46 13.61
CA TYR A 43 -2.42 -6.91 13.66
C TYR A 43 -2.80 -7.50 12.31
N GLY A 44 -2.23 -8.66 12.01
CA GLY A 44 -2.69 -9.55 10.95
C GLY A 44 -3.47 -10.72 11.53
N TRP A 45 -4.52 -11.16 10.86
CA TRP A 45 -5.24 -12.39 11.20
C TRP A 45 -4.84 -13.52 10.26
N SER A 46 -4.63 -14.70 10.82
CA SER A 46 -4.53 -15.97 10.11
C SER A 46 -5.49 -16.96 10.74
N GLU A 47 -6.22 -17.72 9.92
CA GLU A 47 -7.13 -18.76 10.43
C GLU A 47 -6.39 -19.87 11.18
N ASN A 48 -5.13 -20.12 10.82
CA ASN A 48 -4.31 -21.20 11.40
C ASN A 48 -3.42 -20.70 12.55
N ILE A 49 -2.94 -19.46 12.45
CA ILE A 49 -1.93 -18.88 13.37
C ILE A 49 -2.57 -17.88 14.35
N GLY A 50 -3.81 -17.45 14.11
CA GLY A 50 -4.49 -16.45 14.93
C GLY A 50 -3.98 -15.03 14.68
N TRP A 51 -4.06 -14.19 15.71
CA TRP A 51 -3.57 -12.81 15.66
C TRP A 51 -2.04 -12.77 15.66
N ILE A 52 -1.49 -11.94 14.77
CA ILE A 52 -0.07 -11.67 14.62
C ILE A 52 0.12 -10.18 14.86
N SER A 53 0.90 -9.82 15.89
CA SER A 53 1.24 -8.44 16.21
C SER A 53 2.53 -8.05 15.51
N PHE A 54 2.47 -6.96 14.73
CA PHE A 54 3.63 -6.47 13.98
C PHE A 54 4.50 -5.48 14.75
N ASN A 55 4.04 -5.00 15.90
CA ASN A 55 4.83 -4.20 16.83
C ASN A 55 4.31 -4.28 18.26
N ASN A 56 5.15 -3.90 19.22
CA ASN A 56 4.78 -3.92 20.63
C ASN A 56 3.75 -2.84 21.04
N LEU A 57 3.65 -1.76 20.25
CA LEU A 57 2.71 -0.65 20.49
C LEU A 57 1.25 -1.08 20.34
N SER A 58 0.98 -2.04 19.45
CA SER A 58 -0.38 -2.49 19.18
C SER A 58 -0.92 -3.42 20.26
N GLY A 59 -0.03 -4.16 20.95
CA GLY A 59 -0.39 -5.14 21.98
C GLY A 59 -0.08 -4.75 23.41
N GLY A 60 0.36 -3.52 23.68
CA GLY A 60 0.67 -3.07 25.03
C GLY A 60 1.81 -3.86 25.70
N SER A 61 2.69 -4.46 24.91
CA SER A 61 3.80 -5.28 25.42
C SER A 61 4.98 -4.40 25.83
N VAL A 62 5.56 -4.71 27.00
CA VAL A 62 6.81 -4.10 27.49
C VAL A 62 8.04 -4.54 26.70
N ILE A 63 7.95 -5.65 25.96
CA ILE A 63 9.03 -6.12 25.10
C ILE A 63 9.01 -5.29 23.82
N ASN A 64 10.11 -4.59 23.54
CA ASN A 64 10.24 -3.81 22.31
C ASN A 64 10.53 -4.74 21.13
N TYR A 65 9.60 -4.80 20.18
CA TYR A 65 9.74 -5.51 18.91
C TYR A 65 8.95 -4.80 17.82
N GLY A 66 9.32 -5.07 16.57
CA GLY A 66 8.58 -4.60 15.42
C GLY A 66 9.17 -5.07 14.11
N VAL A 67 8.33 -5.11 13.08
CA VAL A 67 8.74 -5.31 11.70
C VAL A 67 8.94 -3.94 11.04
N ASN A 68 10.06 -3.80 10.32
CA ASN A 68 10.52 -2.55 9.74
C ASN A 68 10.74 -2.75 8.23
N LEU A 69 10.30 -1.77 7.43
CA LEU A 69 10.55 -1.72 6.00
C LEU A 69 11.65 -0.68 5.71
N SER A 70 12.77 -1.11 5.16
CA SER A 70 13.77 -0.18 4.63
C SER A 70 13.22 0.48 3.37
N LEU A 71 13.02 1.80 3.38
CA LEU A 71 12.50 2.53 2.22
C LEU A 71 13.52 2.66 1.08
N ASP A 72 14.81 2.54 1.38
CA ASP A 72 15.89 2.63 0.39
C ASP A 72 16.02 1.33 -0.42
N THR A 73 15.81 0.18 0.24
CA THR A 73 16.03 -1.15 -0.35
C THR A 73 14.75 -1.93 -0.59
N GLY A 74 13.65 -1.57 0.08
CA GLY A 74 12.40 -2.33 0.08
C GLY A 74 12.45 -3.61 0.92
N ILE A 75 13.52 -3.83 1.69
CA ILE A 75 13.73 -5.07 2.47
C ILE A 75 13.09 -4.95 3.85
N PHE A 76 12.41 -6.01 4.28
CA PHE A 76 11.87 -6.14 5.62
C PHE A 76 12.93 -6.63 6.62
N SER A 77 12.78 -6.25 7.88
CA SER A 77 13.63 -6.69 8.99
C SER A 77 12.88 -6.65 10.31
N GLY A 78 13.41 -7.32 11.33
CA GLY A 78 12.84 -7.38 12.68
C GLY A 78 11.94 -8.60 12.88
N TYR A 79 11.04 -8.49 13.85
CA TYR A 79 10.25 -9.63 14.32
C TYR A 79 8.80 -9.25 14.60
N ALA A 80 7.89 -10.15 14.25
CA ALA A 80 6.49 -10.13 14.68
C ALA A 80 6.25 -11.20 15.74
N TRP A 81 5.14 -11.09 16.48
CA TRP A 81 4.77 -12.03 17.53
C TRP A 81 3.36 -12.57 17.33
N SER A 82 3.17 -13.87 17.55
CA SER A 82 1.86 -14.50 17.71
C SER A 82 1.86 -15.33 18.97
N ASP A 83 0.78 -15.26 19.76
CA ASP A 83 0.63 -16.09 20.95
C ASP A 83 0.54 -17.59 20.62
N ASN A 84 0.22 -17.94 19.36
CA ASN A 84 0.05 -19.34 18.95
C ASN A 84 1.35 -19.98 18.45
N ILE A 85 2.24 -19.22 17.79
CA ILE A 85 3.46 -19.77 17.16
C ILE A 85 4.76 -19.09 17.64
N GLY A 86 4.66 -18.02 18.42
CA GLY A 86 5.80 -17.27 18.92
C GLY A 86 6.37 -16.26 17.92
N TRP A 87 7.70 -16.12 17.92
CA TRP A 87 8.44 -15.14 17.13
C TRP A 87 8.48 -15.52 15.65
N ILE A 88 8.20 -14.54 14.79
CA ILE A 88 8.27 -14.66 13.34
C ILE A 88 9.36 -13.71 12.85
N SER A 89 10.42 -14.26 12.25
CA SER A 89 11.51 -13.44 11.71
C SER A 89 11.18 -12.88 10.33
N PHE A 90 11.54 -11.61 10.15
CA PHE A 90 11.56 -10.93 8.86
C PHE A 90 13.00 -10.63 8.41
N ASN A 91 14.01 -11.13 9.12
CA ASN A 91 15.41 -10.93 8.73
C ASN A 91 15.80 -11.97 7.68
N GLU A 92 16.33 -11.49 6.55
CA GLU A 92 16.89 -12.36 5.51
C GLU A 92 17.99 -13.27 6.04
N SER A 93 18.75 -12.82 7.05
CA SER A 93 19.84 -13.59 7.68
C SER A 93 19.40 -14.85 8.41
N ASP A 94 18.10 -15.00 8.70
CA ASP A 94 17.57 -16.10 9.51
C ASP A 94 17.01 -17.25 8.65
N LEU A 95 17.15 -17.15 7.31
CA LEU A 95 16.82 -18.18 6.31
C LEU A 95 17.97 -19.19 6.14
#